data_AF-A0A2V7L5Z4-F1
#
_entry.id   AF-A0A2V7L5Z4-F1
#
_cell.length_a   1.000
_cell.length_b   1.000
_cell.length_c   1.000
_cell.angle_alpha   90.00
_cell.angle_beta   90.00
_cell.angle_gamma   90.00
#
_symmetry.space_group_name_H-M   'P 1'
#
loop_
_entity.id
_entity.type
_entity.pdbx_description
1 polymer ?
#
loop_
_entity_poly.entity_id
_entity_poly.type
_entity_poly.pdbx_seq_one_letter_code
_entity_poly.pdbx_strand_id
1 'polypeptide(L)'
;MRRRPPLGVVRPMNTVAPVRAARFQNGVPKARRHHARPVHVLRPGVPRKLLPTGVRPETHRGNSVEPQPRRFPDLRRALHEAARGLRRLHAPGCLGDRAPREPGYRLTCRTEPPHVDRLHRPRPGGDVPRRQSRGEFQPMGAGRLAAADPMDRHRQPGLLKGGPMRRTAIVVLVGLVAAAGCDLFDNALQVQTPSNIPAGGLEVPANAGLLVNSAIGDFECAAGAYAAMSGLITDELKDATQTADRYPYELRTMLPSDRRYAVNDCVGLGVYSPLQTARFSAANALSLLNGWTVAQVPARDSLIATASAYEGYSLVLLGEGFCTMVVSGLDANRQLVYGGEISRDSVFKLAVVAFTGAIAGGNRDIVNMARVGRARAYLDLAQPALAKADAQLVPAAYLKVVSASGINARRNNRVWQESDTTFDNTSIDSLYVRMNDPRVPIGNKNRSSVTGIPLFFQKKFASMSSPIRLASGDEARLIIAEANIRTGSFGAADSIINSFRARGGQGAITSPDSATASDSLFDQRRRELFLEGQHLFDLIRFGKTPSPVAGTPYQGGGVYGSQLCLPLPDVEKQNNPNFP
;
A
#
# COMPACT_ATOMS: atom_id res chain seq x y z
N MET A 1 -2.32 68.63 25.86
CA MET A 1 -2.65 68.61 27.32
C MET A 1 -3.40 67.30 27.59
N ARG A 2 -2.89 66.35 28.40
CA ARG A 2 -3.10 66.21 29.89
C ARG A 2 -4.61 66.20 30.25
N ARG A 3 -5.23 65.20 30.91
CA ARG A 3 -4.79 64.01 31.70
C ARG A 3 -5.86 62.88 31.74
N ARG A 4 -5.48 61.66 32.14
CA ARG A 4 -6.28 60.54 32.75
C ARG A 4 -5.82 60.37 34.24
N PRO A 5 -6.27 59.38 35.04
CA PRO A 5 -7.61 58.91 35.45
C PRO A 5 -7.75 58.99 37.01
N PRO A 6 -8.61 58.18 37.70
CA PRO A 6 -8.12 56.97 38.42
C PRO A 6 -9.10 55.74 38.39
N LEU A 7 -8.61 54.48 38.45
CA LEU A 7 -8.64 53.48 39.57
C LEU A 7 -10.04 53.17 40.18
N GLY A 8 -10.46 51.94 40.51
CA GLY A 8 -9.88 50.59 40.40
C GLY A 8 -10.03 49.72 41.69
N VAL A 9 -10.14 48.39 41.52
CA VAL A 9 -9.78 47.28 42.47
C VAL A 9 -10.89 46.57 43.32
N VAL A 10 -10.74 45.23 43.43
CA VAL A 10 -11.29 44.17 44.37
C VAL A 10 -12.54 43.32 43.98
N ARG A 11 -12.38 42.01 44.26
CA ARG A 11 -13.16 40.73 44.12
C ARG A 11 -14.13 40.47 45.32
N PRO A 12 -14.94 39.37 45.47
CA PRO A 12 -14.65 37.95 45.16
C PRO A 12 -15.83 37.01 44.71
N MET A 13 -15.64 35.68 44.90
CA MET A 13 -16.25 34.52 44.20
C MET A 13 -17.38 33.77 44.96
N ASN A 14 -17.98 32.79 44.25
CA ASN A 14 -18.77 31.61 44.71
C ASN A 14 -20.22 31.89 45.16
N THR A 15 -21.25 31.11 44.77
CA THR A 15 -21.37 29.63 44.83
C THR A 15 -22.30 29.01 43.75
N VAL A 16 -22.27 27.67 43.67
CA VAL A 16 -22.99 26.80 42.70
C VAL A 16 -24.30 26.24 43.30
N ALA A 17 -25.31 25.97 42.47
CA ALA A 17 -26.45 25.09 42.78
C ALA A 17 -26.65 24.03 41.67
N PRO A 18 -26.97 22.76 41.99
CA PRO A 18 -26.87 21.64 41.04
C PRO A 18 -28.19 21.26 40.35
N VAL A 19 -28.10 20.76 39.10
CA VAL A 19 -29.21 20.09 38.40
C VAL A 19 -29.14 18.58 38.64
N ARG A 20 -30.30 17.96 38.92
CA ARG A 20 -30.43 16.56 39.35
C ARG A 20 -30.15 15.55 38.24
N ALA A 21 -29.56 14.42 38.62
CA ALA A 21 -29.55 13.20 37.81
C ALA A 21 -30.92 12.51 37.82
N ALA A 22 -31.35 11.99 36.65
CA ALA A 22 -32.54 11.15 36.52
C ALA A 22 -32.12 9.67 36.35
N ARG A 23 -32.77 8.77 37.10
CA ARG A 23 -32.49 7.32 37.10
C ARG A 23 -33.16 6.60 35.93
N PHE A 24 -32.56 5.47 35.55
CA PHE A 24 -33.15 4.40 34.76
C PHE A 24 -34.56 4.00 35.20
N GLN A 25 -35.43 3.71 34.23
CA GLN A 25 -36.55 2.77 34.40
C GLN A 25 -36.60 1.80 33.22
N ASN A 26 -36.79 0.51 33.54
CA ASN A 26 -36.94 -0.56 32.55
C ASN A 26 -38.35 -0.52 31.94
N GLY A 27 -38.46 -0.65 30.61
CA GLY A 27 -39.75 -0.69 29.92
C GLY A 27 -39.65 -1.32 28.53
N VAL A 28 -39.87 -2.63 28.46
CA VAL A 28 -39.88 -3.40 27.19
C VAL A 28 -41.19 -3.14 26.42
N PRO A 29 -41.16 -2.65 25.17
CA PRO A 29 -42.34 -2.60 24.32
C PRO A 29 -42.57 -3.97 23.65
N LYS A 30 -43.74 -4.57 23.88
CA LYS A 30 -44.14 -5.84 23.24
C LYS A 30 -44.23 -5.70 21.72
N ALA A 31 -43.58 -6.61 20.99
CA ALA A 31 -43.74 -6.73 19.54
C ALA A 31 -45.20 -7.10 19.18
N ARG A 32 -45.86 -6.30 18.34
CA ARG A 32 -47.12 -6.68 17.70
C ARG A 32 -46.82 -7.57 16.48
N ARG A 33 -47.22 -8.84 16.55
CA ARG A 33 -47.26 -9.73 15.39
C ARG A 33 -48.33 -9.24 14.42
N HIS A 34 -47.98 -9.02 13.17
CA HIS A 34 -48.94 -8.94 12.06
C HIS A 34 -48.65 -10.06 11.06
N HIS A 35 -49.72 -10.70 10.58
CA HIS A 35 -49.65 -11.94 9.82
C HIS A 35 -49.22 -11.71 8.36
N ALA A 36 -48.40 -12.63 7.85
CA ALA A 36 -48.18 -12.76 6.40
C ALA A 36 -49.40 -13.40 5.71
N ARG A 37 -49.84 -12.79 4.60
CA ARG A 37 -50.60 -13.44 3.53
C ARG A 37 -50.13 -12.88 2.17
N PRO A 38 -50.15 -13.67 1.09
CA PRO A 38 -49.46 -13.34 -0.15
C PRO A 38 -50.26 -12.37 -1.03
N VAL A 39 -49.57 -11.54 -1.80
CA VAL A 39 -50.18 -10.63 -2.79
C VAL A 39 -49.89 -11.15 -4.20
N HIS A 40 -50.96 -11.41 -4.95
CA HIS A 40 -50.89 -11.77 -6.36
C HIS A 40 -50.44 -10.59 -7.23
N VAL A 41 -49.78 -10.93 -8.34
CA VAL A 41 -49.46 -10.05 -9.46
C VAL A 41 -50.72 -9.37 -10.01
N LEU A 42 -50.68 -8.04 -10.22
CA LEU A 42 -51.39 -7.32 -11.29
C LEU A 42 -50.86 -5.87 -11.42
N ARG A 43 -50.68 -5.39 -12.66
CA ARG A 43 -50.27 -4.00 -12.99
C ARG A 43 -51.49 -3.11 -13.25
N PRO A 44 -51.42 -1.83 -12.85
CA PRO A 44 -51.57 -0.71 -13.80
C PRO A 44 -50.50 0.38 -13.53
N GLY A 45 -50.24 1.38 -14.37
CA GLY A 45 -50.87 1.83 -15.62
C GLY A 45 -50.66 3.35 -15.75
N VAL A 46 -49.61 3.80 -16.45
CA VAL A 46 -49.20 5.23 -16.53
C VAL A 46 -49.76 5.88 -17.81
N PRO A 47 -50.40 7.07 -17.74
CA PRO A 47 -50.96 7.75 -18.91
C PRO A 47 -49.88 8.44 -19.79
N ARG A 48 -50.19 8.61 -21.08
CA ARG A 48 -49.25 8.95 -22.15
C ARG A 48 -49.77 10.10 -23.01
N LYS A 49 -48.94 11.12 -23.31
CA LYS A 49 -48.98 12.09 -24.45
C LYS A 49 -48.02 13.26 -24.13
N LEU A 50 -47.17 13.82 -24.99
CA LEU A 50 -46.98 13.78 -26.46
C LEU A 50 -45.48 13.77 -26.85
N LEU A 51 -45.12 13.10 -27.96
CA LEU A 51 -43.91 13.33 -28.78
C LEU A 51 -44.23 12.85 -30.24
N PRO A 52 -43.73 13.51 -31.31
CA PRO A 52 -44.12 13.17 -32.68
C PRO A 52 -43.15 12.22 -33.42
N THR A 53 -43.77 11.20 -34.04
CA THR A 53 -43.46 10.57 -35.35
C THR A 53 -42.01 10.24 -35.79
N GLY A 54 -41.80 8.97 -36.17
CA GLY A 54 -40.77 8.52 -37.11
C GLY A 54 -41.35 7.59 -38.18
N VAL A 55 -40.53 7.13 -39.13
CA VAL A 55 -40.92 6.18 -40.20
C VAL A 55 -39.85 5.08 -40.36
N ARG A 56 -40.29 3.84 -40.58
CA ARG A 56 -39.46 2.65 -40.88
C ARG A 56 -39.53 2.30 -42.37
N PRO A 57 -38.60 1.51 -42.93
CA PRO A 57 -38.82 0.72 -44.13
C PRO A 57 -39.12 -0.76 -43.84
N GLU A 58 -39.90 -1.37 -44.73
CA GLU A 58 -40.27 -2.80 -44.74
C GLU A 58 -39.45 -3.60 -45.76
N THR A 59 -39.62 -4.92 -45.77
CA THR A 59 -38.98 -5.87 -46.70
C THR A 59 -40.00 -6.54 -47.62
N HIS A 60 -39.78 -6.62 -48.95
CA HIS A 60 -39.92 -7.87 -49.74
C HIS A 60 -39.58 -7.76 -51.25
N ARG A 61 -38.86 -8.80 -51.75
CA ARG A 61 -38.91 -9.47 -53.08
C ARG A 61 -38.97 -8.65 -54.40
N GLY A 62 -37.84 -8.62 -55.13
CA GLY A 62 -37.54 -9.58 -56.21
C GLY A 62 -38.00 -9.32 -57.65
N ASN A 63 -37.05 -9.16 -58.59
CA ASN A 63 -36.90 -9.96 -59.82
C ASN A 63 -35.65 -9.53 -60.66
N SER A 64 -35.25 -10.38 -61.61
CA SER A 64 -33.90 -10.44 -62.22
C SER A 64 -33.85 -10.06 -63.72
N VAL A 65 -32.77 -9.42 -64.20
CA VAL A 65 -32.22 -9.53 -65.57
C VAL A 65 -30.69 -9.31 -65.56
N GLU A 66 -29.94 -10.10 -66.32
CA GLU A 66 -28.49 -10.01 -66.65
C GLU A 66 -28.38 -10.13 -68.20
N PRO A 67 -27.52 -9.39 -68.96
CA PRO A 67 -26.09 -9.78 -69.13
C PRO A 67 -24.99 -8.71 -69.35
N GLN A 68 -23.79 -9.18 -68.99
CA GLN A 68 -22.37 -8.82 -69.26
C GLN A 68 -22.01 -8.47 -70.74
N PRO A 69 -20.72 -8.19 -71.17
CA PRO A 69 -19.40 -8.39 -70.50
C PRO A 69 -18.25 -7.35 -70.75
N ARG A 70 -17.06 -7.67 -70.19
CA ARG A 70 -15.64 -7.38 -70.58
C ARG A 70 -14.88 -6.35 -69.71
N ARG A 71 -13.62 -6.55 -69.26
CA ARG A 71 -12.69 -7.71 -69.28
C ARG A 71 -11.48 -7.51 -68.29
N PHE A 72 -11.18 -8.50 -67.44
CA PHE A 72 -9.87 -8.94 -66.88
C PHE A 72 -8.91 -7.99 -66.09
N PRO A 73 -7.96 -8.52 -65.26
CA PRO A 73 -7.82 -9.89 -64.70
C PRO A 73 -7.60 -9.98 -63.16
N ASP A 74 -7.71 -11.21 -62.64
CA ASP A 74 -7.45 -11.63 -61.24
C ASP A 74 -5.99 -11.60 -60.77
N LEU A 75 -5.82 -11.54 -59.44
CA LEU A 75 -4.85 -12.38 -58.72
C LEU A 75 -5.33 -12.68 -57.29
N ARG A 76 -5.98 -13.84 -57.09
CA ARG A 76 -6.37 -14.37 -55.77
C ARG A 76 -5.30 -15.29 -55.17
N ARG A 77 -5.10 -15.23 -53.86
CA ARG A 77 -4.77 -16.42 -53.04
C ARG A 77 -5.66 -16.45 -51.80
N ALA A 78 -6.15 -17.63 -51.47
CA ALA A 78 -7.18 -17.85 -50.47
C ALA A 78 -6.61 -18.19 -49.08
N LEU A 79 -7.39 -17.88 -48.05
CA LEU A 79 -7.24 -18.43 -46.70
C LEU A 79 -7.93 -19.80 -46.62
N HIS A 80 -7.34 -20.75 -45.91
CA HIS A 80 -7.97 -22.02 -45.54
C HIS A 80 -7.96 -22.19 -44.01
N GLU A 81 -9.10 -22.60 -43.45
CA GLU A 81 -9.19 -23.12 -42.09
C GLU A 81 -8.46 -24.46 -41.94
N ALA A 82 -7.99 -24.77 -40.73
CA ALA A 82 -7.42 -26.07 -40.37
C ALA A 82 -8.22 -26.72 -39.23
N ALA A 83 -8.37 -28.05 -39.30
CA ALA A 83 -9.40 -28.79 -38.58
C ALA A 83 -9.03 -29.24 -37.15
N ARG A 84 -10.06 -29.64 -36.39
CA ARG A 84 -9.94 -30.29 -35.07
C ARG A 84 -9.24 -31.65 -35.18
N GLY A 85 -8.42 -32.01 -34.18
CA GLY A 85 -7.86 -33.35 -34.04
C GLY A 85 -7.45 -33.69 -32.60
N LEU A 86 -8.15 -34.64 -31.99
CA LEU A 86 -7.75 -35.25 -30.71
C LEU A 86 -6.47 -36.08 -30.91
N ARG A 87 -5.46 -35.90 -30.03
CA ARG A 87 -4.40 -36.90 -29.87
C ARG A 87 -3.92 -37.02 -28.42
N ARG A 88 -3.50 -38.23 -28.06
CA ARG A 88 -3.27 -38.69 -26.69
C ARG A 88 -1.94 -38.18 -26.14
N LEU A 89 -1.89 -38.01 -24.81
CA LEU A 89 -0.67 -37.80 -24.04
C LEU A 89 0.30 -38.98 -24.25
N HIS A 90 1.55 -38.67 -24.59
CA HIS A 90 2.68 -39.59 -24.44
C HIS A 90 3.44 -39.25 -23.16
N ALA A 91 3.91 -40.27 -22.44
CA ALA A 91 4.68 -40.11 -21.21
C ALA A 91 6.09 -39.53 -21.50
N PRO A 92 6.68 -38.75 -20.57
CA PRO A 92 8.05 -38.27 -20.70
C PRO A 92 9.04 -39.44 -20.58
N GLY A 93 9.98 -39.53 -21.53
CA GLY A 93 11.08 -40.51 -21.51
C GLY A 93 12.24 -40.08 -20.60
N CYS A 94 13.02 -41.06 -20.16
CA CYS A 94 14.15 -40.85 -19.24
C CYS A 94 15.29 -40.01 -19.86
N LEU A 95 15.87 -39.10 -19.07
CA LEU A 95 17.13 -38.43 -19.38
C LEU A 95 18.32 -39.30 -18.94
N GLY A 96 19.21 -39.62 -19.87
CA GLY A 96 20.43 -40.41 -19.64
C GLY A 96 21.61 -39.58 -19.10
N ASP A 97 22.66 -40.30 -18.71
CA ASP A 97 23.78 -39.79 -17.91
C ASP A 97 24.74 -38.81 -18.62
N ARG A 98 25.46 -38.04 -17.80
CA ARG A 98 26.43 -37.02 -18.22
C ARG A 98 27.81 -37.61 -18.52
N ALA A 99 28.42 -37.19 -19.64
CA ALA A 99 29.82 -37.46 -19.95
C ALA A 99 30.80 -36.55 -19.15
N PRO A 100 32.03 -37.00 -18.85
CA PRO A 100 32.98 -36.30 -17.97
C PRO A 100 33.81 -35.21 -18.68
N ARG A 101 34.37 -34.28 -17.89
CA ARG A 101 35.30 -33.21 -18.33
C ARG A 101 36.77 -33.59 -18.08
N GLU A 102 37.62 -33.30 -19.05
CA GLU A 102 39.09 -33.34 -18.90
C GLU A 102 39.67 -31.99 -18.38
N PRO A 103 40.85 -31.98 -17.73
CA PRO A 103 41.47 -30.77 -17.15
C PRO A 103 42.56 -30.14 -18.05
N GLY A 104 42.47 -28.82 -18.26
CA GLY A 104 43.47 -28.01 -19.01
C GLY A 104 44.34 -27.11 -18.12
N TYR A 105 45.56 -26.82 -18.58
CA TYR A 105 46.66 -26.20 -17.83
C TYR A 105 46.49 -24.70 -17.49
N ARG A 106 47.22 -24.25 -16.44
CA ARG A 106 47.52 -22.83 -16.19
C ARG A 106 48.59 -22.32 -17.16
N LEU A 107 48.38 -21.13 -17.73
CA LEU A 107 49.46 -20.28 -18.24
C LEU A 107 49.22 -18.83 -17.80
N THR A 108 50.23 -18.24 -17.17
CA THR A 108 50.32 -16.81 -16.86
C THR A 108 51.12 -16.11 -17.95
N CYS A 109 50.60 -15.01 -18.52
CA CYS A 109 51.40 -13.90 -19.05
C CYS A 109 50.51 -12.68 -19.36
N ARG A 110 51.02 -11.47 -19.12
CA ARG A 110 50.46 -10.19 -19.57
C ARG A 110 51.16 -9.74 -20.85
N THR A 111 50.49 -8.90 -21.64
CA THR A 111 51.12 -7.75 -22.31
C THR A 111 50.12 -6.60 -22.46
N GLU A 112 50.42 -5.44 -21.88
CA GLU A 112 49.87 -4.14 -22.25
C GLU A 112 51.03 -3.30 -22.83
N PRO A 113 50.83 -2.54 -23.94
CA PRO A 113 51.86 -1.69 -24.53
C PRO A 113 51.97 -0.29 -23.83
N PRO A 114 53.06 0.47 -24.07
CA PRO A 114 53.58 1.40 -23.07
C PRO A 114 53.33 2.89 -23.33
N HIS A 115 53.18 3.68 -22.25
CA HIS A 115 53.76 5.03 -22.12
C HIS A 115 53.67 5.54 -20.67
N VAL A 116 54.77 5.48 -19.89
CA VAL A 116 55.10 6.48 -18.85
C VAL A 116 56.56 6.29 -18.39
N ASP A 117 57.16 7.38 -17.94
CA ASP A 117 58.62 7.55 -17.85
C ASP A 117 59.29 7.00 -16.56
N ARG A 118 60.50 6.45 -16.80
CA ARG A 118 61.76 6.56 -16.04
C ARG A 118 61.83 6.73 -14.50
N LEU A 119 62.70 5.85 -13.93
CA LEU A 119 63.72 6.10 -12.86
C LEU A 119 63.23 6.40 -11.43
N HIS A 120 63.62 5.72 -10.33
CA HIS A 120 64.90 5.12 -9.93
C HIS A 120 64.73 4.07 -8.79
N ARG A 121 65.70 3.15 -8.64
CA ARG A 121 65.95 2.22 -7.49
C ARG A 121 66.85 2.92 -6.42
N PRO A 122 67.06 2.42 -5.16
CA PRO A 122 67.19 0.98 -4.77
C PRO A 122 66.67 0.52 -3.37
N ARG A 123 66.79 -0.80 -3.10
CA ARG A 123 66.82 -1.47 -1.77
C ARG A 123 68.24 -2.06 -1.54
N PRO A 124 68.76 -2.18 -0.29
CA PRO A 124 68.60 -3.37 0.61
C PRO A 124 68.41 -2.97 2.11
N GLY A 125 68.41 -3.83 3.15
CA GLY A 125 68.33 -5.30 3.28
C GLY A 125 69.00 -5.87 4.57
N GLY A 126 68.38 -6.87 5.23
CA GLY A 126 68.85 -7.59 6.45
C GLY A 126 68.56 -6.90 7.80
N ASP A 127 68.48 -7.58 8.97
CA ASP A 127 68.23 -9.01 9.28
C ASP A 127 67.71 -9.21 10.74
N VAL A 128 67.04 -10.35 10.98
CA VAL A 128 66.50 -11.02 12.22
C VAL A 128 67.14 -10.73 13.62
N PRO A 129 66.50 -11.01 14.82
CA PRO A 129 65.59 -12.14 15.16
C PRO A 129 64.47 -12.04 16.26
N ARG A 130 63.49 -12.97 16.15
CA ARG A 130 62.70 -13.75 17.18
C ARG A 130 62.43 -13.23 18.62
N ARG A 131 61.15 -13.27 19.02
CA ARG A 131 60.66 -14.06 20.19
C ARG A 131 59.24 -14.61 19.95
N GLN A 132 58.89 -15.75 20.56
CA GLN A 132 57.69 -16.56 20.27
C GLN A 132 56.46 -16.23 21.14
N SER A 133 55.27 -16.44 20.59
CA SER A 133 54.23 -17.32 21.17
C SER A 133 53.25 -17.80 20.08
N ARG A 134 52.52 -18.89 20.34
CA ARG A 134 51.85 -19.74 19.31
C ARG A 134 50.41 -19.32 19.00
N GLY A 135 49.97 -19.58 17.76
CA GLY A 135 48.57 -19.45 17.35
C GLY A 135 48.38 -19.57 15.83
N GLU A 136 48.72 -20.72 15.23
CA GLU A 136 48.53 -20.93 13.79
C GLU A 136 47.06 -21.18 13.43
N PHE A 137 46.45 -20.26 12.68
CA PHE A 137 45.29 -20.56 11.84
C PHE A 137 45.78 -20.95 10.44
N GLN A 138 45.53 -22.20 10.02
CA GLN A 138 45.77 -22.63 8.65
C GLN A 138 44.51 -22.43 7.78
N PRO A 139 44.63 -21.88 6.56
CA PRO A 139 43.51 -21.79 5.62
C PRO A 139 43.30 -23.13 4.88
N MET A 140 42.10 -23.72 4.99
CA MET A 140 41.77 -24.91 4.20
C MET A 140 41.50 -24.54 2.73
N GLY A 141 42.35 -25.05 1.84
CA GLY A 141 42.10 -25.09 0.40
C GLY A 141 41.22 -26.28 0.01
N ALA A 142 40.44 -26.14 -1.07
CA ALA A 142 39.50 -27.16 -1.52
C ALA A 142 40.21 -28.42 -2.05
N GLY A 143 39.79 -29.60 -1.57
CA GLY A 143 40.35 -30.90 -1.96
C GLY A 143 39.32 -32.04 -1.94
N ARG A 144 38.93 -32.49 -3.14
CA ARG A 144 38.47 -33.83 -3.55
C ARG A 144 37.80 -34.76 -2.52
N LEU A 145 36.54 -35.11 -2.81
CA LEU A 145 35.85 -36.27 -2.24
C LEU A 145 36.66 -37.56 -2.46
N ALA A 146 36.92 -38.31 -1.38
CA ALA A 146 37.43 -39.68 -1.44
C ALA A 146 36.25 -40.69 -1.41
N ALA A 147 36.48 -41.88 -1.98
CA ALA A 147 35.46 -42.91 -2.12
C ALA A 147 35.09 -43.57 -0.77
N ALA A 148 33.91 -44.19 -0.73
CA ALA A 148 33.45 -44.97 0.41
C ALA A 148 34.24 -46.29 0.55
N ASP A 149 34.51 -46.69 1.80
CA ASP A 149 35.15 -47.96 2.13
C ASP A 149 34.30 -49.19 1.75
N PRO A 150 34.90 -50.32 1.36
CA PRO A 150 34.18 -51.56 1.09
C PRO A 150 33.76 -52.24 2.40
N MET A 151 32.50 -52.66 2.49
CA MET A 151 32.03 -53.48 3.61
C MET A 151 32.67 -54.86 3.62
N ASP A 152 33.30 -55.20 4.75
CA ASP A 152 33.93 -56.50 4.98
C ASP A 152 32.90 -57.64 5.15
N ARG A 153 33.26 -58.83 4.69
CA ARG A 153 32.44 -60.05 4.77
C ARG A 153 32.85 -60.88 5.98
N HIS A 154 32.05 -60.86 7.05
CA HIS A 154 32.23 -61.79 8.17
C HIS A 154 31.08 -62.79 8.35
N ARG A 155 31.40 -64.02 7.90
CA ARG A 155 30.99 -65.35 8.37
C ARG A 155 29.65 -65.48 9.11
N GLN A 156 28.74 -66.23 8.48
CA GLN A 156 27.63 -66.90 9.16
C GLN A 156 28.15 -68.02 10.08
N PRO A 157 27.58 -68.17 11.29
CA PRO A 157 27.35 -69.45 11.93
C PRO A 157 25.94 -69.92 11.59
N GLY A 158 25.80 -71.06 10.91
CA GLY A 158 24.49 -71.71 10.80
C GLY A 158 24.20 -72.57 12.03
N LEU A 159 22.93 -72.71 12.43
CA LEU A 159 22.42 -73.96 13.01
C LEU A 159 20.87 -74.01 13.03
N LEU A 160 20.35 -75.21 12.74
CA LEU A 160 19.04 -75.78 13.10
C LEU A 160 17.75 -75.40 12.34
N LYS A 161 17.06 -76.48 11.94
CA LYS A 161 15.69 -76.56 11.41
C LYS A 161 14.67 -76.71 12.57
N GLY A 162 13.46 -76.19 12.36
CA GLY A 162 12.20 -76.88 12.69
C GLY A 162 11.74 -76.95 14.16
N GLY A 163 10.65 -76.26 14.48
CA GLY A 163 9.86 -76.43 15.71
C GLY A 163 8.75 -75.36 15.84
N PRO A 164 7.48 -75.72 16.12
CA PRO A 164 6.37 -74.76 16.07
C PRO A 164 6.05 -74.09 17.43
N MET A 165 5.26 -73.01 17.36
CA MET A 165 4.54 -72.32 18.45
C MET A 165 5.35 -71.59 19.54
N ARG A 166 5.29 -70.25 19.51
CA ARG A 166 4.60 -69.43 20.54
C ARG A 166 4.48 -67.96 20.10
N ARG A 167 3.39 -67.64 19.37
CA ARG A 167 2.98 -66.26 19.06
C ARG A 167 2.24 -65.65 20.25
N THR A 168 2.92 -64.96 21.17
CA THR A 168 2.24 -64.10 22.17
C THR A 168 3.11 -63.04 22.88
N ALA A 169 4.44 -63.09 22.81
CA ALA A 169 5.30 -62.17 23.60
C ALA A 169 5.78 -60.90 22.88
N ILE A 170 5.77 -60.87 21.53
CA ILE A 170 6.40 -59.78 20.75
C ILE A 170 5.49 -58.56 20.56
N VAL A 171 4.17 -58.72 20.68
CA VAL A 171 3.20 -57.63 20.42
C VAL A 171 3.25 -56.52 21.49
N VAL A 172 3.56 -56.86 22.74
CA VAL A 172 3.56 -55.89 23.85
C VAL A 172 4.80 -54.98 23.84
N LEU A 173 5.98 -55.51 23.49
CA LEU A 173 7.21 -54.71 23.48
C LEU A 173 7.26 -53.69 22.33
N VAL A 174 6.66 -54.02 21.18
CA VAL A 174 6.56 -53.10 20.03
C VAL A 174 5.55 -51.97 20.29
N GLY A 175 4.46 -52.25 21.02
CA GLY A 175 3.47 -51.23 21.39
C GLY A 175 4.03 -50.12 22.29
N LEU A 176 4.91 -50.46 23.24
CA LEU A 176 5.53 -49.49 24.15
C LEU A 176 6.55 -48.56 23.44
N VAL A 177 7.28 -49.07 22.46
CA VAL A 177 8.21 -48.26 21.66
C VAL A 177 7.46 -47.36 20.67
N ALA A 178 6.33 -47.83 20.10
CA ALA A 178 5.49 -47.02 19.23
C ALA A 178 4.85 -45.82 19.96
N ALA A 179 4.36 -46.03 21.19
CA ALA A 179 3.75 -44.96 21.99
C ALA A 179 4.76 -43.86 22.37
N ALA A 180 5.95 -44.23 22.85
CA ALA A 180 6.99 -43.26 23.19
C ALA A 180 7.64 -42.59 21.96
N GLY A 181 7.56 -43.24 20.79
CA GLY A 181 8.04 -42.68 19.53
C GLY A 181 7.21 -41.49 19.05
N CYS A 182 5.87 -41.55 19.15
CA CYS A 182 4.99 -40.48 18.68
C CYS A 182 5.25 -39.15 19.41
N ASP A 183 5.33 -39.14 20.74
CA ASP A 183 5.63 -37.92 21.51
C ASP A 183 7.04 -37.37 21.19
N LEU A 184 8.00 -38.23 20.86
CA LEU A 184 9.33 -37.80 20.43
C LEU A 184 9.32 -37.21 19.01
N PHE A 185 8.51 -37.74 18.09
CA PHE A 185 8.37 -37.17 16.74
C PHE A 185 7.57 -35.87 16.74
N ASP A 186 6.50 -35.75 17.52
CA ASP A 186 5.74 -34.50 17.63
C ASP A 186 6.59 -33.37 18.25
N ASN A 187 7.43 -33.66 19.25
CA ASN A 187 8.35 -32.68 19.81
C ASN A 187 9.59 -32.42 18.93
N ALA A 188 10.10 -33.41 18.19
CA ALA A 188 11.21 -33.21 17.24
C ALA A 188 10.78 -32.46 15.96
N LEU A 189 9.49 -32.49 15.61
CA LEU A 189 8.91 -31.71 14.52
C LEU A 189 8.30 -30.37 14.99
N GLN A 190 8.19 -30.12 16.30
CA GLN A 190 7.98 -28.78 16.86
C GLN A 190 9.23 -27.91 16.72
N VAL A 191 9.58 -27.60 15.48
CA VAL A 191 10.42 -26.44 15.17
C VAL A 191 9.61 -25.19 15.49
N GLN A 192 9.78 -24.66 16.69
CA GLN A 192 9.46 -23.26 16.98
C GLN A 192 10.36 -22.41 16.10
N THR A 193 9.85 -22.06 14.91
CA THR A 193 10.55 -21.23 13.92
C THR A 193 11.01 -19.96 14.62
N PRO A 194 12.32 -19.67 14.73
CA PRO A 194 12.81 -18.50 15.48
C PRO A 194 12.31 -17.15 14.94
N SER A 195 11.73 -17.15 13.74
CA SER A 195 11.09 -16.01 13.09
C SER A 195 9.64 -15.73 13.53
N ASN A 196 8.96 -16.65 14.22
CA ASN A 196 7.56 -16.50 14.63
C ASN A 196 7.45 -16.48 16.16
N ILE A 197 7.27 -15.30 16.74
CA ILE A 197 6.97 -15.15 18.17
C ILE A 197 5.49 -15.52 18.39
N PRO A 198 5.17 -16.51 19.26
CA PRO A 198 3.77 -16.85 19.56
C PRO A 198 3.02 -15.64 20.11
N ALA A 199 1.84 -15.34 19.55
CA ALA A 199 1.07 -14.13 19.90
C ALA A 199 0.84 -13.99 21.41
N GLY A 200 0.54 -15.08 22.12
CA GLY A 200 0.36 -15.07 23.58
C GLY A 200 1.58 -14.64 24.41
N GLY A 201 2.80 -14.72 23.86
CA GLY A 201 4.01 -14.17 24.49
C GLY A 201 4.26 -12.70 24.18
N LEU A 202 3.66 -12.17 23.11
CA LEU A 202 3.81 -10.78 22.69
C LEU A 202 2.66 -9.89 23.19
N GLU A 203 1.44 -10.42 23.24
CA GLU A 203 0.21 -9.74 23.66
C GLU A 203 0.05 -9.64 25.18
N VAL A 204 1.07 -9.07 25.84
CA VAL A 204 1.08 -8.81 27.28
C VAL A 204 1.19 -7.29 27.56
N PRO A 205 0.66 -6.78 28.70
CA PRO A 205 0.66 -5.35 29.00
C PRO A 205 2.04 -4.67 28.93
N ALA A 206 3.11 -5.38 29.32
CA ALA A 206 4.49 -4.88 29.25
C ALA A 206 4.93 -4.51 27.83
N ASN A 207 4.35 -5.17 26.81
CA ASN A 207 4.66 -4.95 25.39
C ASN A 207 3.69 -3.97 24.72
N ALA A 208 2.77 -3.33 25.44
CA ALA A 208 1.76 -2.43 24.87
C ALA A 208 2.36 -1.33 23.98
N GLY A 209 3.47 -0.73 24.39
CA GLY A 209 4.20 0.25 23.59
C GLY A 209 4.83 -0.33 22.32
N LEU A 210 5.35 -1.56 22.38
CA LEU A 210 5.89 -2.27 21.23
C LEU A 210 4.79 -2.58 20.20
N LEU A 211 3.63 -3.06 20.64
CA LEU A 211 2.49 -3.38 19.77
C LEU A 211 2.00 -2.15 18.99
N VAL A 212 1.87 -1.00 19.65
CA VAL A 212 1.50 0.26 18.97
C VAL A 212 2.62 0.73 18.03
N ASN A 213 3.90 0.63 18.44
CA ASN A 213 5.03 0.96 17.57
C ASN A 213 5.11 0.05 16.32
N SER A 214 4.73 -1.22 16.43
CA SER A 214 4.61 -2.12 15.28
C SER A 214 3.50 -1.67 14.32
N ALA A 215 2.33 -1.30 14.83
CA ALA A 215 1.24 -0.75 14.01
C ALA A 215 1.65 0.56 13.30
N ILE A 216 2.43 1.43 13.96
CA ILE A 216 3.04 2.61 13.35
C ILE A 216 4.00 2.19 12.22
N GLY A 217 4.88 1.22 12.45
CA GLY A 217 5.84 0.74 11.44
C GLY A 217 5.19 0.08 10.22
N ASP A 218 4.09 -0.65 10.42
CA ASP A 218 3.27 -1.17 9.33
C ASP A 218 2.66 -0.02 8.51
N PHE A 219 2.07 0.98 9.17
CA PHE A 219 1.52 2.16 8.51
C PHE A 219 2.57 2.96 7.74
N GLU A 220 3.73 3.27 8.34
CA GLU A 220 4.78 4.06 7.70
C GLU A 220 5.25 3.42 6.38
N CYS A 221 5.41 2.10 6.36
CA CYS A 221 5.79 1.36 5.16
C CYS A 221 4.66 1.40 4.11
N ALA A 222 3.42 1.17 4.53
CA ALA A 222 2.24 1.17 3.65
C ALA A 222 1.96 2.56 3.04
N ALA A 223 2.10 3.64 3.82
CA ALA A 223 1.90 5.01 3.38
C ALA A 223 2.94 5.44 2.33
N GLY A 224 4.20 5.02 2.48
CA GLY A 224 5.22 5.24 1.45
C GLY A 224 4.90 4.52 0.13
N ALA A 225 4.47 3.25 0.21
CA ALA A 225 4.05 2.48 -0.96
C ALA A 225 2.81 3.07 -1.64
N TYR A 226 1.83 3.53 -0.86
CA TYR A 226 0.66 4.24 -1.34
C TYR A 226 1.05 5.52 -2.08
N ALA A 227 1.91 6.37 -1.51
CA ALA A 227 2.34 7.63 -2.15
C ALA A 227 3.00 7.41 -3.52
N ALA A 228 3.89 6.41 -3.63
CA ALA A 228 4.52 6.05 -4.90
C ALA A 228 3.52 5.45 -5.90
N MET A 229 2.61 4.57 -5.47
CA MET A 229 1.60 3.98 -6.35
C MET A 229 0.56 5.00 -6.82
N SER A 230 0.06 5.86 -5.93
CA SER A 230 -0.83 6.96 -6.31
C SER A 230 -0.14 7.94 -7.25
N GLY A 231 1.17 8.19 -7.07
CA GLY A 231 1.94 9.00 -7.99
C GLY A 231 1.98 8.42 -9.41
N LEU A 232 2.05 7.09 -9.55
CA LEU A 232 1.97 6.39 -10.84
C LEU A 232 0.56 6.36 -11.44
N ILE A 233 -0.51 6.26 -10.63
CA ILE A 233 -1.90 6.28 -11.13
C ILE A 233 -2.29 7.69 -11.62
N THR A 234 -1.65 8.72 -11.07
CA THR A 234 -1.86 10.13 -11.43
C THR A 234 -0.84 10.61 -12.47
N ASP A 235 -0.69 11.93 -12.61
CA ASP A 235 0.29 12.55 -13.49
C ASP A 235 1.55 13.02 -12.74
N GLU A 236 1.84 12.49 -11.53
CA GLU A 236 3.08 12.82 -10.80
C GLU A 236 4.28 11.99 -11.28
N LEU A 237 4.10 10.69 -11.50
CA LEU A 237 5.14 9.72 -11.89
C LEU A 237 4.74 8.95 -13.14
N LYS A 238 5.75 8.58 -13.94
CA LYS A 238 5.68 7.60 -15.03
C LYS A 238 6.39 6.33 -14.65
N ASP A 239 5.92 5.18 -15.14
CA ASP A 239 6.75 3.99 -15.13
C ASP A 239 7.88 4.12 -16.17
N ALA A 240 9.08 3.72 -15.78
CA ALA A 240 10.25 3.72 -16.66
C ALA A 240 10.86 2.31 -16.82
N THR A 241 10.19 1.28 -16.30
CA THR A 241 10.64 -0.11 -16.38
C THR A 241 10.33 -0.72 -17.76
N GLN A 242 10.94 -1.87 -18.07
CA GLN A 242 10.53 -2.70 -19.22
C GLN A 242 9.40 -3.68 -18.84
N THR A 243 9.12 -3.82 -17.55
CA THR A 243 8.29 -4.92 -17.02
C THR A 243 6.85 -4.45 -16.87
N ALA A 244 5.99 -4.92 -17.78
CA ALA A 244 4.60 -4.50 -17.92
C ALA A 244 3.71 -4.66 -16.66
N ASP A 245 4.20 -5.34 -15.61
CA ASP A 245 3.56 -5.45 -14.30
C ASP A 245 3.25 -4.07 -13.66
N ARG A 246 3.96 -2.99 -14.04
CA ARG A 246 3.66 -1.61 -13.58
C ARG A 246 2.77 -0.80 -14.53
N TYR A 247 2.63 -1.20 -15.79
CA TYR A 247 1.89 -0.41 -16.79
C TYR A 247 0.40 -0.19 -16.43
N PRO A 248 -0.38 -1.14 -15.87
CA PRO A 248 -1.79 -0.93 -15.55
C PRO A 248 -2.08 0.29 -14.66
N TYR A 249 -1.13 0.67 -13.79
CA TYR A 249 -1.27 1.80 -12.88
C TYR A 249 -1.16 3.14 -13.64
N GLU A 250 -0.08 3.37 -14.38
CA GLU A 250 0.08 4.56 -15.24
C GLU A 250 -1.00 4.61 -16.33
N LEU A 251 -1.28 3.47 -16.96
CA LEU A 251 -2.37 3.31 -17.91
C LEU A 251 -3.75 3.57 -17.31
N ARG A 252 -3.95 3.47 -15.99
CA ARG A 252 -5.29 3.52 -15.36
C ARG A 252 -6.25 2.47 -15.93
N THR A 253 -5.75 1.24 -16.06
CA THR A 253 -6.46 0.03 -16.54
C THR A 253 -6.23 -1.15 -15.60
N MET A 254 -6.24 -0.90 -14.29
CA MET A 254 -6.03 -1.86 -13.23
C MET A 254 -7.18 -2.88 -13.17
N LEU A 255 -6.84 -4.12 -12.85
CA LEU A 255 -7.77 -5.23 -12.70
C LEU A 255 -7.85 -5.69 -11.23
N PRO A 256 -9.00 -6.25 -10.78
CA PRO A 256 -9.12 -6.89 -9.47
C PRO A 256 -8.07 -7.99 -9.19
N SER A 257 -7.50 -8.56 -10.26
CA SER A 257 -6.48 -9.61 -10.23
C SER A 257 -5.03 -9.12 -10.16
N ASP A 258 -4.73 -7.81 -10.27
CA ASP A 258 -3.33 -7.37 -10.40
C ASP A 258 -2.56 -7.55 -9.08
N ARG A 259 -1.63 -8.51 -9.11
CA ARG A 259 -0.92 -9.02 -7.93
C ARG A 259 -0.17 -7.93 -7.16
N ARG A 260 0.38 -6.91 -7.83
CA ARG A 260 1.23 -5.89 -7.18
C ARG A 260 0.47 -5.09 -6.13
N TYR A 261 -0.56 -4.33 -6.48
CA TYR A 261 -1.26 -3.52 -5.46
C TYR A 261 -1.98 -4.40 -4.43
N ALA A 262 -2.45 -5.59 -4.86
CA ALA A 262 -3.25 -6.50 -4.04
C ALA A 262 -2.46 -7.19 -2.92
N VAL A 263 -1.40 -7.95 -3.24
CA VAL A 263 -0.75 -8.90 -2.31
C VAL A 263 0.75 -8.71 -2.12
N ASN A 264 1.42 -7.81 -2.83
CA ASN A 264 2.81 -7.51 -2.49
C ASN A 264 2.89 -6.89 -1.09
N ASP A 265 4.06 -7.01 -0.46
CA ASP A 265 4.40 -6.15 0.67
C ASP A 265 4.62 -4.69 0.21
N CYS A 266 4.75 -3.78 1.17
CA CYS A 266 5.07 -2.37 0.91
C CYS A 266 6.45 -2.15 0.25
N VAL A 267 7.34 -3.16 0.23
CA VAL A 267 8.64 -3.09 -0.47
C VAL A 267 8.47 -3.38 -1.96
N GLY A 268 7.52 -4.24 -2.34
CA GLY A 268 7.12 -4.52 -3.71
C GLY A 268 6.08 -3.56 -4.31
N LEU A 269 5.87 -2.38 -3.71
CA LEU A 269 4.76 -1.45 -4.01
C LEU A 269 3.36 -2.07 -3.87
N GLY A 270 3.19 -2.95 -2.88
CA GLY A 270 1.87 -3.36 -2.42
C GLY A 270 1.16 -2.25 -1.68
N VAL A 271 -0.17 -2.18 -1.84
CA VAL A 271 -1.00 -1.10 -1.27
C VAL A 271 -2.11 -1.68 -0.40
N TYR A 272 -2.89 -2.63 -0.94
CA TYR A 272 -4.04 -3.21 -0.25
C TYR A 272 -3.62 -3.99 0.99
N SER A 273 -2.86 -5.08 0.84
CA SER A 273 -2.38 -5.88 1.98
C SER A 273 -1.62 -5.04 3.02
N PRO A 274 -0.65 -4.17 2.67
CA PRO A 274 0.04 -3.35 3.67
C PRO A 274 -0.86 -2.36 4.43
N LEU A 275 -1.81 -1.68 3.78
CA LEU A 275 -2.74 -0.78 4.47
C LEU A 275 -3.79 -1.55 5.30
N GLN A 276 -4.25 -2.71 4.82
CA GLN A 276 -5.09 -3.64 5.58
C GLN A 276 -4.37 -4.12 6.86
N THR A 277 -3.11 -4.55 6.74
CA THR A 277 -2.26 -4.93 7.87
C THR A 277 -2.06 -3.76 8.83
N ALA A 278 -1.70 -2.57 8.35
CA ALA A 278 -1.54 -1.38 9.19
C ALA A 278 -2.81 -1.04 10.00
N ARG A 279 -3.99 -1.07 9.35
CA ARG A 279 -5.27 -0.89 10.04
C ARG A 279 -5.51 -1.98 11.09
N PHE A 280 -5.34 -3.25 10.71
CA PHE A 280 -5.64 -4.37 11.60
C PHE A 280 -4.66 -4.48 12.78
N SER A 281 -3.37 -4.20 12.57
CA SER A 281 -2.37 -4.06 13.65
C SER A 281 -2.80 -2.99 14.67
N ALA A 282 -3.30 -1.84 14.20
CA ALA A 282 -3.82 -0.79 15.08
C ALA A 282 -5.11 -1.23 15.81
N ALA A 283 -6.07 -1.84 15.10
CA ALA A 283 -7.32 -2.34 15.69
C ALA A 283 -7.08 -3.47 16.72
N ASN A 284 -6.12 -4.36 16.49
CA ASN A 284 -5.74 -5.39 17.46
C ASN A 284 -5.09 -4.77 18.71
N ALA A 285 -4.18 -3.80 18.54
CA ALA A 285 -3.60 -3.06 19.65
C ALA A 285 -4.68 -2.32 20.47
N LEU A 286 -5.69 -1.72 19.81
CA LEU A 286 -6.84 -1.12 20.47
C LEU A 286 -7.68 -2.14 21.26
N SER A 287 -7.95 -3.31 20.68
CA SER A 287 -8.66 -4.40 21.37
C SER A 287 -7.94 -4.82 22.67
N LEU A 288 -6.62 -5.02 22.60
CA LEU A 288 -5.76 -5.34 23.74
C LEU A 288 -5.73 -4.24 24.80
N LEU A 289 -5.44 -3.00 24.40
CA LEU A 289 -5.39 -1.85 25.29
C LEU A 289 -6.73 -1.61 26.00
N ASN A 290 -7.85 -1.85 25.31
CA ASN A 290 -9.18 -1.75 25.90
C ASN A 290 -9.42 -2.82 26.98
N GLY A 291 -8.91 -4.04 26.80
CA GLY A 291 -8.97 -5.12 27.78
C GLY A 291 -8.01 -4.97 28.97
N TRP A 292 -6.99 -4.12 28.88
CA TRP A 292 -6.04 -3.85 29.96
C TRP A 292 -6.41 -2.63 30.81
N THR A 293 -5.92 -2.60 32.04
CA THR A 293 -6.11 -1.49 32.99
C THR A 293 -4.95 -0.48 32.93
N VAL A 294 -5.19 0.76 33.38
CA VAL A 294 -4.15 1.80 33.50
C VAL A 294 -3.04 1.40 34.50
N ALA A 295 -3.35 0.55 35.48
CA ALA A 295 -2.35 0.00 36.40
C ALA A 295 -1.37 -0.98 35.71
N GLN A 296 -1.86 -1.73 34.71
CA GLN A 296 -1.03 -2.64 33.90
C GLN A 296 -0.28 -1.89 32.78
N VAL A 297 -0.86 -0.81 32.25
CA VAL A 297 -0.26 0.03 31.21
C VAL A 297 -0.44 1.51 31.58
N PRO A 298 0.53 2.15 32.26
CA PRO A 298 0.39 3.55 32.70
C PRO A 298 0.16 4.54 31.54
N ALA A 299 0.65 4.24 30.34
CA ALA A 299 0.47 5.05 29.14
C ALA A 299 -0.76 4.66 28.28
N ARG A 300 -1.65 3.81 28.80
CA ARG A 300 -2.77 3.16 28.07
C ARG A 300 -3.54 4.13 27.16
N ASP A 301 -4.04 5.23 27.71
CA ASP A 301 -4.96 6.09 26.99
C ASP A 301 -4.26 6.89 25.87
N SER A 302 -2.97 7.23 26.07
CA SER A 302 -2.13 7.81 25.02
C SER A 302 -1.79 6.79 23.93
N LEU A 303 -1.64 5.51 24.28
CA LEU A 303 -1.43 4.42 23.33
C LEU A 303 -2.70 4.12 22.52
N ILE A 304 -3.87 4.13 23.16
CA ILE A 304 -5.19 4.03 22.50
C ILE A 304 -5.33 5.17 21.50
N ALA A 305 -5.15 6.42 21.94
CA ALA A 305 -5.30 7.56 21.06
C ALA A 305 -4.31 7.55 19.88
N THR A 306 -3.09 7.07 20.10
CA THR A 306 -2.09 6.89 19.03
C THR A 306 -2.56 5.82 18.04
N ALA A 307 -2.93 4.62 18.50
CA ALA A 307 -3.40 3.55 17.64
C ALA A 307 -4.64 3.95 16.82
N SER A 308 -5.63 4.61 17.44
CA SER A 308 -6.81 5.14 16.72
C SER A 308 -6.46 6.20 15.68
N ALA A 309 -5.42 7.02 15.89
CA ALA A 309 -4.99 7.98 14.88
C ALA A 309 -4.39 7.29 13.65
N TYR A 310 -3.56 6.27 13.84
CA TYR A 310 -2.95 5.51 12.74
C TYR A 310 -3.95 4.58 12.04
N GLU A 311 -4.93 4.03 12.77
CA GLU A 311 -6.08 3.34 12.17
C GLU A 311 -6.90 4.29 11.27
N GLY A 312 -7.21 5.49 11.77
CA GLY A 312 -7.92 6.53 11.01
C GLY A 312 -7.19 6.92 9.72
N TYR A 313 -5.86 7.10 9.76
CA TYR A 313 -5.08 7.36 8.56
C TYR A 313 -5.05 6.17 7.59
N SER A 314 -4.94 4.92 8.09
CA SER A 314 -5.05 3.73 7.22
C SER A 314 -6.40 3.68 6.51
N LEU A 315 -7.49 4.01 7.21
CA LEU A 315 -8.84 4.08 6.65
C LEU A 315 -8.99 5.20 5.61
N VAL A 316 -8.40 6.39 5.82
CA VAL A 316 -8.38 7.46 4.80
C VAL A 316 -7.69 6.99 3.53
N LEU A 317 -6.45 6.48 3.62
CA LEU A 317 -5.71 6.05 2.42
C LEU A 317 -6.41 4.91 1.67
N LEU A 318 -7.08 4.00 2.39
CA LEU A 318 -7.92 2.96 1.78
C LEU A 318 -9.17 3.53 1.10
N GLY A 319 -9.89 4.44 1.75
CA GLY A 319 -11.10 5.07 1.19
C GLY A 319 -10.81 5.98 -0.02
N GLU A 320 -9.63 6.61 -0.03
CA GLU A 320 -9.18 7.41 -1.17
C GLU A 320 -8.72 6.54 -2.35
N GLY A 321 -7.84 5.57 -2.09
CA GLY A 321 -7.19 4.76 -3.12
C GLY A 321 -8.09 3.75 -3.82
N PHE A 322 -9.09 3.20 -3.13
CA PHE A 322 -9.86 2.06 -3.62
C PHE A 322 -11.29 2.44 -4.02
N CYS A 323 -11.84 1.73 -5.00
CA CYS A 323 -13.19 1.99 -5.50
C CYS A 323 -14.27 1.61 -4.47
N THR A 324 -14.06 0.48 -3.81
CA THR A 324 -14.83 -0.09 -2.69
C THR A 324 -13.85 -0.83 -1.78
N MET A 325 -14.27 -1.14 -0.55
CA MET A 325 -13.39 -1.73 0.47
C MET A 325 -14.08 -2.83 1.25
N VAL A 326 -13.28 -3.72 1.85
CA VAL A 326 -13.71 -4.57 2.96
C VAL A 326 -12.97 -4.14 4.22
N VAL A 327 -13.71 -4.02 5.32
CA VAL A 327 -13.15 -3.74 6.65
C VAL A 327 -13.58 -4.84 7.61
N SER A 328 -12.70 -5.83 7.76
CA SER A 328 -12.79 -6.89 8.77
C SER A 328 -12.15 -6.43 10.08
N GLY A 329 -12.64 -6.96 11.21
CA GLY A 329 -12.26 -6.56 12.56
C GLY A 329 -12.30 -7.71 13.57
N LEU A 330 -12.35 -7.39 14.86
CA LEU A 330 -12.41 -8.36 15.96
C LEU A 330 -13.70 -8.20 16.77
N ASP A 331 -14.28 -9.32 17.23
CA ASP A 331 -15.38 -9.30 18.19
C ASP A 331 -14.89 -9.09 19.64
N ALA A 332 -15.82 -9.09 20.60
CA ALA A 332 -15.49 -8.97 22.03
C ALA A 332 -14.66 -10.14 22.58
N ASN A 333 -14.67 -11.30 21.91
CA ASN A 333 -13.87 -12.49 22.23
C ASN A 333 -12.55 -12.54 21.43
N ARG A 334 -12.20 -11.43 20.75
CA ARG A 334 -11.03 -11.29 19.86
C ARG A 334 -10.99 -12.31 18.72
N GLN A 335 -12.14 -12.78 18.27
CA GLN A 335 -12.30 -13.61 17.07
C GLN A 335 -12.46 -12.73 15.83
N LEU A 336 -11.95 -13.21 14.69
CA LEU A 336 -12.01 -12.49 13.41
C LEU A 336 -13.45 -12.40 12.92
N VAL A 337 -13.94 -11.17 12.72
CA VAL A 337 -15.22 -10.89 12.07
C VAL A 337 -14.94 -10.34 10.68
N TYR A 338 -15.30 -11.12 9.67
CA TYR A 338 -15.20 -10.72 8.27
C TYR A 338 -16.19 -9.61 7.95
N GLY A 339 -15.72 -8.53 7.34
CA GLY A 339 -16.56 -7.46 6.80
C GLY A 339 -17.15 -7.83 5.43
N GLY A 340 -18.24 -7.16 5.05
CA GLY A 340 -18.73 -7.15 3.67
C GLY A 340 -18.11 -6.02 2.85
N GLU A 341 -18.44 -5.96 1.55
CA GLU A 341 -18.07 -4.83 0.68
C GLU A 341 -18.81 -3.55 1.09
N ILE A 342 -18.06 -2.46 1.30
CA ILE A 342 -18.58 -1.16 1.70
C ILE A 342 -18.08 -0.04 0.78
N SER A 343 -18.87 1.04 0.70
CA SER A 343 -18.53 2.26 -0.04
C SER A 343 -17.45 3.08 0.65
N ARG A 344 -16.74 3.92 -0.12
CA ARG A 344 -15.77 4.91 0.40
C ARG A 344 -16.32 5.74 1.56
N ASP A 345 -17.52 6.30 1.40
CA ASP A 345 -18.21 7.08 2.43
C ASP A 345 -18.34 6.31 3.76
N SER A 346 -18.49 4.99 3.70
CA SER A 346 -18.54 4.14 4.89
C SER A 346 -17.16 4.00 5.52
N VAL A 347 -16.11 3.84 4.72
CA VAL A 347 -14.70 3.85 5.17
C VAL A 347 -14.33 5.19 5.82
N PHE A 348 -14.69 6.32 5.20
CA PHE A 348 -14.41 7.65 5.75
C PHE A 348 -15.20 7.91 7.05
N LYS A 349 -16.42 7.39 7.20
CA LYS A 349 -17.16 7.44 8.49
C LYS A 349 -16.44 6.64 9.57
N LEU A 350 -15.87 5.48 9.26
CA LEU A 350 -15.02 4.73 10.19
C LEU A 350 -13.75 5.53 10.55
N ALA A 351 -13.10 6.18 9.59
CA ALA A 351 -11.95 7.06 9.86
C ALA A 351 -12.32 8.22 10.82
N VAL A 352 -13.48 8.86 10.61
CA VAL A 352 -14.00 9.92 11.50
C VAL A 352 -14.20 9.41 12.93
N VAL A 353 -14.70 8.18 13.12
CA VAL A 353 -14.83 7.55 14.44
C VAL A 353 -13.45 7.32 15.07
N ALA A 354 -12.51 6.74 14.33
CA ALA A 354 -11.14 6.47 14.81
C ALA A 354 -10.42 7.77 15.25
N PHE A 355 -10.45 8.81 14.41
CA PHE A 355 -9.87 10.11 14.77
C PHE A 355 -10.59 10.79 15.95
N THR A 356 -11.90 10.56 16.12
CA THR A 356 -12.63 11.08 17.29
C THR A 356 -12.17 10.42 18.59
N GLY A 357 -11.88 9.11 18.56
CA GLY A 357 -11.22 8.40 19.67
C GLY A 357 -9.82 8.97 19.96
N ALA A 358 -9.03 9.21 18.91
CA ALA A 358 -7.70 9.81 19.04
C ALA A 358 -7.72 11.22 19.66
N ILE A 359 -8.71 12.05 19.32
CA ILE A 359 -8.87 13.41 19.87
C ILE A 359 -9.29 13.39 21.34
N ALA A 360 -10.02 12.36 21.79
CA ALA A 360 -10.53 12.26 23.16
C ALA A 360 -9.45 11.95 24.22
N GLY A 361 -8.46 11.13 23.87
CA GLY A 361 -7.38 10.70 24.80
C GLY A 361 -5.95 11.09 24.40
N GLY A 362 -5.78 11.77 23.26
CA GLY A 362 -4.46 12.05 22.70
C GLY A 362 -3.69 13.16 23.41
N ASN A 363 -2.37 13.07 23.38
CA ASN A 363 -1.51 14.23 23.64
C ASN A 363 -1.68 15.29 22.53
N ARG A 364 -1.15 16.50 22.72
CA ARG A 364 -1.32 17.62 21.78
C ARG A 364 -0.81 17.33 20.35
N ASP A 365 0.18 16.47 20.17
CA ASP A 365 0.61 16.04 18.83
C ASP A 365 -0.43 15.12 18.19
N ILE A 366 -0.81 14.04 18.87
CA ILE A 366 -1.82 13.08 18.40
C ILE A 366 -3.16 13.77 18.09
N VAL A 367 -3.60 14.70 18.94
CA VAL A 367 -4.82 15.50 18.73
C VAL A 367 -4.72 16.35 17.46
N ASN A 368 -3.56 16.92 17.15
CA ASN A 368 -3.41 17.77 15.96
C ASN A 368 -3.32 16.95 14.67
N MET A 369 -2.60 15.82 14.63
CA MET A 369 -2.67 14.92 13.46
C MET A 369 -4.07 14.36 13.27
N ALA A 370 -4.77 13.97 14.34
CA ALA A 370 -6.12 13.44 14.25
C ALA A 370 -7.12 14.50 13.77
N ARG A 371 -6.95 15.78 14.13
CA ARG A 371 -7.74 16.89 13.55
C ARG A 371 -7.51 17.06 12.06
N VAL A 372 -6.27 17.00 11.58
CA VAL A 372 -5.97 17.08 10.12
C VAL A 372 -6.60 15.88 9.40
N GLY A 373 -6.38 14.66 9.88
CA GLY A 373 -6.95 13.45 9.29
C GLY A 373 -8.49 13.42 9.30
N ARG A 374 -9.12 13.87 10.40
CA ARG A 374 -10.59 13.97 10.49
C ARG A 374 -11.13 15.09 9.61
N ALA A 375 -10.43 16.21 9.49
CA ALA A 375 -10.80 17.30 8.60
C ALA A 375 -10.76 16.86 7.13
N ARG A 376 -9.75 16.07 6.74
CA ARG A 376 -9.67 15.42 5.42
C ARG A 376 -10.83 14.45 5.20
N ALA A 377 -11.06 13.51 6.12
CA ALA A 377 -12.20 12.58 6.02
C ALA A 377 -13.57 13.30 5.95
N TYR A 378 -13.76 14.42 6.66
CA TYR A 378 -14.96 15.25 6.52
C TYR A 378 -15.06 15.95 5.16
N LEU A 379 -13.94 16.43 4.61
CA LEU A 379 -13.89 17.04 3.28
C LEU A 379 -14.28 16.03 2.20
N ASP A 380 -13.77 14.80 2.31
CA ASP A 380 -14.04 13.69 1.39
C ASP A 380 -15.48 13.18 1.51
N LEU A 381 -16.09 13.28 2.70
CA LEU A 381 -17.52 13.10 2.95
C LEU A 381 -18.41 14.29 2.53
N ALA A 382 -17.84 15.29 1.85
CA ALA A 382 -18.51 16.54 1.45
C ALA A 382 -19.14 17.34 2.62
N GLN A 383 -18.50 17.33 3.79
CA GLN A 383 -18.91 18.03 5.03
C GLN A 383 -17.95 19.20 5.37
N PRO A 384 -17.85 20.25 4.53
CA PRO A 384 -16.83 21.30 4.64
C PRO A 384 -16.90 22.11 5.94
N ALA A 385 -18.08 22.26 6.54
CA ALA A 385 -18.22 22.98 7.81
C ALA A 385 -17.48 22.26 8.97
N LEU A 386 -17.59 20.93 9.03
CA LEU A 386 -16.89 20.11 10.03
C LEU A 386 -15.38 20.03 9.72
N ALA A 387 -15.03 19.88 8.43
CA ALA A 387 -13.64 19.92 7.98
C ALA A 387 -12.94 21.23 8.39
N LYS A 388 -13.58 22.38 8.16
CA LYS A 388 -13.08 23.70 8.56
C LYS A 388 -12.94 23.85 10.07
N ALA A 389 -13.93 23.38 10.84
CA ALA A 389 -13.92 23.48 12.30
C ALA A 389 -12.72 22.74 12.92
N ASP A 390 -12.39 21.53 12.45
CA ASP A 390 -11.20 20.80 12.91
C ASP A 390 -9.90 21.44 12.42
N ALA A 391 -9.83 21.81 11.13
CA ALA A 391 -8.64 22.40 10.53
C ALA A 391 -8.24 23.75 11.17
N GLN A 392 -9.22 24.56 11.60
CA GLN A 392 -8.96 25.82 12.31
C GLN A 392 -8.30 25.65 13.68
N LEU A 393 -8.37 24.44 14.28
CA LEU A 393 -7.76 24.13 15.57
C LEU A 393 -6.31 23.62 15.45
N VAL A 394 -5.77 23.50 14.22
CA VAL A 394 -4.42 23.03 13.94
C VAL A 394 -3.47 24.24 13.81
N PRO A 395 -2.35 24.30 14.57
CA PRO A 395 -1.37 25.38 14.44
C PRO A 395 -0.75 25.42 13.02
N ALA A 396 -0.53 26.61 12.46
CA ALA A 396 0.02 26.76 11.11
C ALA A 396 1.42 26.11 10.92
N ALA A 397 2.24 26.07 11.97
CA ALA A 397 3.56 25.44 11.99
C ALA A 397 3.51 23.94 12.37
N TYR A 398 2.33 23.32 12.47
CA TYR A 398 2.21 21.91 12.83
C TYR A 398 2.71 20.99 11.72
N LEU A 399 3.42 19.93 12.08
CA LEU A 399 3.92 18.89 11.18
C LEU A 399 3.99 17.54 11.90
N LYS A 400 3.26 16.55 11.37
CA LYS A 400 3.47 15.12 11.62
C LYS A 400 4.05 14.50 10.36
N VAL A 401 4.94 13.53 10.53
CA VAL A 401 5.58 12.81 9.43
C VAL A 401 5.40 11.30 9.54
N VAL A 402 5.38 10.64 8.39
CA VAL A 402 5.87 9.27 8.22
C VAL A 402 7.39 9.34 8.33
N SER A 403 7.95 8.75 9.37
CA SER A 403 9.40 8.70 9.55
C SER A 403 10.04 7.66 8.63
N ALA A 404 11.30 7.89 8.26
CA ALA A 404 12.06 7.01 7.38
C ALA A 404 13.47 6.77 7.91
N SER A 405 14.06 5.64 7.55
CA SER A 405 15.41 5.23 7.95
C SER A 405 15.99 4.22 6.97
N GLY A 406 17.22 4.47 6.51
CA GLY A 406 17.97 3.55 5.65
C GLY A 406 18.49 2.26 6.30
N ILE A 407 18.15 1.98 7.56
CA ILE A 407 18.59 0.77 8.30
C ILE A 407 17.88 -0.50 7.78
N ASN A 408 16.64 -0.39 7.32
CA ASN A 408 15.82 -1.53 6.91
C ASN A 408 14.91 -1.17 5.73
N ALA A 409 14.81 -2.04 4.73
CA ALA A 409 14.02 -1.82 3.51
C ALA A 409 12.54 -1.43 3.74
N ARG A 410 11.93 -1.84 4.86
CA ARG A 410 10.56 -1.44 5.25
C ARG A 410 10.46 -0.02 5.85
N ARG A 411 11.57 0.56 6.31
CA ARG A 411 11.62 1.94 6.83
C ARG A 411 12.14 2.95 5.80
N ASN A 412 12.53 2.51 4.62
CA ASN A 412 12.99 3.41 3.56
C ASN A 412 11.87 4.32 3.06
N ASN A 413 12.18 5.59 2.79
CA ASN A 413 11.31 6.46 2.01
C ASN A 413 11.13 5.85 0.61
N ARG A 414 9.92 5.35 0.34
CA ARG A 414 9.59 4.66 -0.91
C ARG A 414 9.63 5.58 -2.12
N VAL A 415 9.16 6.82 -1.97
CA VAL A 415 9.17 7.82 -3.05
C VAL A 415 10.61 8.13 -3.48
N TRP A 416 11.52 8.25 -2.52
CA TRP A 416 12.95 8.38 -2.82
C TRP A 416 13.46 7.14 -3.57
N GLN A 417 13.18 5.92 -3.08
CA GLN A 417 13.66 4.70 -3.75
C GLN A 417 13.15 4.53 -5.19
N GLU A 418 11.94 4.97 -5.50
CA GLU A 418 11.38 4.89 -6.85
C GLU A 418 11.84 6.04 -7.76
N SER A 419 12.29 7.17 -7.19
CA SER A 419 12.64 8.40 -7.91
C SER A 419 13.85 9.13 -7.29
N ASP A 420 15.01 8.48 -7.28
CA ASP A 420 16.32 9.08 -6.95
C ASP A 420 17.22 9.26 -8.19
N THR A 421 18.47 9.63 -7.97
CA THR A 421 19.50 9.74 -9.02
C THR A 421 19.88 8.42 -9.70
N THR A 422 19.51 7.27 -9.13
CA THR A 422 20.15 5.97 -9.35
C THR A 422 19.20 4.96 -9.98
N PHE A 423 18.00 4.78 -9.40
CA PHE A 423 16.99 3.82 -9.82
C PHE A 423 16.15 4.37 -10.97
N ASP A 424 16.16 3.68 -12.10
CA ASP A 424 15.42 4.07 -13.31
C ASP A 424 14.03 3.42 -13.37
N ASN A 425 13.43 3.19 -12.20
CA ASN A 425 12.11 2.59 -12.04
C ASN A 425 10.98 3.54 -12.47
N THR A 426 11.10 4.83 -12.12
CA THR A 426 10.11 5.86 -12.48
C THR A 426 10.79 7.10 -13.04
N SER A 427 10.01 7.93 -13.73
CA SER A 427 10.38 9.28 -14.12
C SER A 427 9.31 10.26 -13.65
N ILE A 428 9.65 11.53 -13.44
CA ILE A 428 8.65 12.57 -13.14
C ILE A 428 7.87 12.91 -14.42
N ASP A 429 6.54 13.10 -14.36
CA ASP A 429 5.80 13.49 -15.57
C ASP A 429 6.26 14.85 -16.10
N SER A 430 6.20 14.95 -17.43
CA SER A 430 6.46 16.15 -18.21
C SER A 430 5.71 17.41 -17.72
N LEU A 431 4.53 17.26 -17.12
CA LEU A 431 3.70 18.30 -16.53
C LEU A 431 4.37 18.93 -15.31
N TYR A 432 4.96 18.12 -14.42
CA TYR A 432 5.71 18.60 -13.27
C TYR A 432 7.09 19.10 -13.70
N VAL A 433 7.76 18.45 -14.67
CA VAL A 433 9.03 18.92 -15.24
C VAL A 433 8.91 20.34 -15.84
N ARG A 434 7.80 20.66 -16.52
CA ARG A 434 7.53 21.99 -17.09
C ARG A 434 6.99 23.01 -16.08
N MET A 435 6.70 22.61 -14.84
CA MET A 435 5.95 23.42 -13.87
C MET A 435 6.73 24.62 -13.32
N ASN A 436 8.07 24.53 -13.31
CA ASN A 436 9.01 25.55 -12.83
C ASN A 436 8.63 26.18 -11.47
N ASP A 437 8.29 25.34 -10.49
CA ASP A 437 7.93 25.76 -9.13
C ASP A 437 8.99 25.29 -8.13
N PRO A 438 9.52 26.16 -7.25
CA PRO A 438 10.55 25.79 -6.28
C PRO A 438 10.11 24.69 -5.29
N ARG A 439 8.79 24.47 -5.11
CA ARG A 439 8.24 23.39 -4.27
C ARG A 439 8.24 22.02 -4.94
N VAL A 440 8.46 21.99 -6.25
CA VAL A 440 8.57 20.78 -7.07
C VAL A 440 10.01 20.69 -7.62
N PRO A 441 11.04 20.51 -6.76
CA PRO A 441 12.42 20.51 -7.20
C PRO A 441 12.73 19.18 -7.91
N ILE A 442 13.15 19.27 -9.18
CA ILE A 442 13.41 18.13 -10.06
C ILE A 442 14.87 18.16 -10.56
N GLY A 443 15.44 17.01 -10.88
CA GLY A 443 16.65 16.85 -11.67
C GLY A 443 16.43 16.01 -12.91
N ASN A 444 17.27 16.23 -13.93
CA ASN A 444 17.35 15.40 -15.13
C ASN A 444 18.53 14.42 -14.96
N LYS A 445 18.35 13.13 -15.27
CA LYS A 445 19.43 12.13 -15.25
C LYS A 445 20.31 12.20 -16.51
N ASN A 446 19.94 13.01 -17.51
CA ASN A 446 20.58 13.15 -18.82
C ASN A 446 20.69 11.83 -19.59
N ARG A 447 19.72 10.94 -19.38
CA ARG A 447 19.54 9.67 -20.10
C ARG A 447 18.05 9.33 -20.19
N SER A 448 17.70 8.44 -21.10
CA SER A 448 16.37 7.80 -21.13
C SER A 448 16.43 6.41 -20.52
N SER A 449 15.27 5.91 -20.11
CA SER A 449 15.09 4.50 -19.81
C SER A 449 15.33 3.64 -21.05
N VAL A 450 15.48 2.35 -20.77
CA VAL A 450 15.44 1.24 -21.73
C VAL A 450 14.15 1.18 -22.57
N THR A 451 13.04 1.76 -22.12
CA THR A 451 11.79 1.93 -22.90
C THR A 451 11.74 3.23 -23.70
N GLY A 452 12.77 4.08 -23.59
CA GLY A 452 12.89 5.36 -24.31
C GLY A 452 12.29 6.57 -23.57
N ILE A 453 11.91 6.43 -22.30
CA ILE A 453 11.31 7.50 -21.49
C ILE A 453 12.42 8.37 -20.88
N PRO A 454 12.48 9.69 -21.14
CA PRO A 454 13.47 10.56 -20.51
C PRO A 454 13.37 10.52 -18.99
N LEU A 455 14.50 10.33 -18.30
CA LEU A 455 14.53 10.09 -16.86
C LEU A 455 14.75 11.38 -16.06
N PHE A 456 13.73 11.75 -15.29
CA PHE A 456 13.75 12.82 -14.30
C PHE A 456 13.55 12.25 -12.90
N PHE A 457 14.14 12.88 -11.90
CA PHE A 457 14.05 12.47 -10.50
C PHE A 457 13.65 13.64 -9.60
N GLN A 458 12.93 13.35 -8.51
CA GLN A 458 12.60 14.36 -7.51
C GLN A 458 13.83 14.69 -6.64
N LYS A 459 13.88 15.92 -6.12
CA LYS A 459 14.89 16.39 -5.14
C LYS A 459 14.26 16.81 -3.80
N LYS A 460 12.96 16.58 -3.62
CA LYS A 460 12.17 16.96 -2.43
C LYS A 460 12.58 16.12 -1.22
N PHE A 461 12.78 14.83 -1.45
CA PHE A 461 13.37 13.87 -0.53
C PHE A 461 14.82 13.68 -0.95
N ALA A 462 15.77 14.10 -0.10
CA ALA A 462 17.20 14.06 -0.41
C ALA A 462 17.85 12.70 -0.15
N SER A 463 17.20 11.83 0.63
CA SER A 463 17.75 10.52 1.02
C SER A 463 16.66 9.49 1.31
N MET A 464 17.07 8.23 1.39
CA MET A 464 16.26 7.10 1.82
C MET A 464 15.69 7.23 3.25
N SER A 465 16.27 8.12 4.07
CA SER A 465 15.81 8.44 5.43
C SER A 465 15.00 9.74 5.51
N SER A 466 14.74 10.43 4.38
CA SER A 466 13.97 11.68 4.39
C SER A 466 12.50 11.39 4.75
N PRO A 467 11.91 12.06 5.75
CA PRO A 467 10.52 11.82 6.14
C PRO A 467 9.52 12.34 5.10
N ILE A 468 8.33 11.75 5.06
CA ILE A 468 7.19 12.21 4.24
C ILE A 468 6.17 12.89 5.17
N ARG A 469 5.58 14.02 4.76
CA ARG A 469 4.51 14.69 5.51
C ARG A 469 3.29 13.78 5.61
N LEU A 470 2.76 13.59 6.83
CA LEU A 470 1.52 12.86 7.10
C LEU A 470 0.35 13.80 7.44
N ALA A 471 0.65 14.87 8.17
CA ALA A 471 -0.31 15.87 8.61
C ALA A 471 0.40 17.21 8.73
N SER A 472 -0.22 18.33 8.35
CA SER A 472 0.38 19.64 8.62
C SER A 472 -0.63 20.78 8.80
N GLY A 473 -0.14 21.89 9.35
CA GLY A 473 -0.86 23.16 9.35
C GLY A 473 -1.08 23.71 7.93
N ASP A 474 -0.23 23.36 6.96
CA ASP A 474 -0.44 23.75 5.56
C ASP A 474 -1.58 22.98 4.90
N GLU A 475 -1.67 21.67 5.13
CA GLU A 475 -2.81 20.84 4.72
C GLU A 475 -4.12 21.33 5.35
N ALA A 476 -4.10 21.63 6.66
CA ALA A 476 -5.24 22.23 7.35
C ALA A 476 -5.67 23.57 6.72
N ARG A 477 -4.72 24.44 6.35
CA ARG A 477 -5.03 25.70 5.66
C ARG A 477 -5.63 25.46 4.28
N LEU A 478 -5.13 24.50 3.50
CA LEU A 478 -5.70 24.12 2.20
C LEU A 478 -7.13 23.56 2.34
N ILE A 479 -7.41 22.79 3.40
CA ILE A 479 -8.77 22.33 3.75
C ILE A 479 -9.69 23.52 4.10
N ILE A 480 -9.22 24.51 4.86
CA ILE A 480 -9.98 25.73 5.16
C ILE A 480 -10.29 26.52 3.87
N ALA A 481 -9.32 26.60 2.94
CA ALA A 481 -9.53 27.25 1.64
C ALA A 481 -10.64 26.54 0.86
N GLU A 482 -10.64 25.21 0.78
CA GLU A 482 -11.70 24.47 0.08
C GLU A 482 -13.07 24.66 0.73
N ALA A 483 -13.13 24.61 2.06
CA ALA A 483 -14.36 24.84 2.79
C ALA A 483 -14.90 26.26 2.56
N ASN A 484 -14.03 27.27 2.46
CA ASN A 484 -14.41 28.64 2.09
C ASN A 484 -14.98 28.70 0.65
N ILE A 485 -14.40 27.99 -0.31
CA ILE A 485 -14.92 27.92 -1.70
C ILE A 485 -16.32 27.29 -1.71
N ARG A 486 -16.49 26.16 -1.03
CA ARG A 486 -17.79 25.45 -0.92
C ARG A 486 -18.88 26.27 -0.21
N THR A 487 -18.51 27.33 0.53
CA THR A 487 -19.44 28.30 1.14
C THR A 487 -19.44 29.67 0.45
N GLY A 488 -18.95 29.79 -0.79
CA GLY A 488 -18.98 31.03 -1.58
C GLY A 488 -18.05 32.15 -1.08
N SER A 489 -17.17 31.86 -0.11
CA SER A 489 -16.29 32.83 0.55
C SER A 489 -14.96 32.98 -0.18
N PHE A 490 -14.99 33.30 -1.48
CA PHE A 490 -13.82 33.22 -2.37
C PHE A 490 -12.63 34.08 -1.91
N GLY A 491 -12.85 35.34 -1.50
CA GLY A 491 -11.75 36.18 -0.98
C GLY A 491 -11.04 35.62 0.25
N ALA A 492 -11.74 34.83 1.09
CA ALA A 492 -11.14 34.13 2.23
C ALA A 492 -10.39 32.86 1.81
N ALA A 493 -10.78 32.23 0.70
CA ALA A 493 -10.01 31.16 0.08
C ALA A 493 -8.75 31.71 -0.61
N ASP A 494 -8.90 32.76 -1.42
CA ASP A 494 -7.82 33.44 -2.15
C ASP A 494 -6.74 33.96 -1.21
N SER A 495 -7.10 34.50 -0.03
CA SER A 495 -6.11 34.88 0.99
C SER A 495 -5.17 33.74 1.38
N ILE A 496 -5.70 32.50 1.49
CA ILE A 496 -4.91 31.31 1.78
C ILE A 496 -4.16 30.86 0.53
N ILE A 497 -4.84 30.73 -0.61
CA ILE A 497 -4.26 30.27 -1.89
C ILE A 497 -3.09 31.18 -2.30
N ASN A 498 -3.24 32.50 -2.20
CA ASN A 498 -2.21 33.49 -2.50
C ASN A 498 -0.96 33.34 -1.62
N SER A 499 -1.11 32.89 -0.36
CA SER A 499 0.05 32.59 0.49
C SER A 499 0.86 31.38 0.01
N PHE A 500 0.22 30.42 -0.67
CA PHE A 500 0.91 29.29 -1.31
C PHE A 500 1.46 29.67 -2.68
N ARG A 501 0.72 30.46 -3.47
CA ARG A 501 1.19 31.01 -4.76
C ARG A 501 2.48 31.81 -4.58
N ALA A 502 2.56 32.64 -3.55
CA ALA A 502 3.76 33.39 -3.20
C ALA A 502 4.98 32.48 -2.90
N ARG A 503 4.81 31.33 -2.23
CA ARG A 503 5.90 30.34 -2.02
C ARG A 503 6.43 29.79 -3.35
N GLY A 504 5.56 29.63 -4.33
CA GLY A 504 5.91 29.20 -5.70
C GLY A 504 6.41 30.31 -6.62
N GLY A 505 6.58 31.56 -6.12
CA GLY A 505 6.94 32.71 -6.95
C GLY A 505 5.83 33.20 -7.89
N GLN A 506 4.59 32.77 -7.67
CA GLN A 506 3.44 33.07 -8.53
C GLN A 506 2.70 34.33 -8.06
N GLY A 507 2.25 35.16 -9.00
CA GLY A 507 1.43 36.34 -8.70
C GLY A 507 0.09 35.97 -8.04
N ALA A 508 -0.43 36.89 -7.22
CA ALA A 508 -1.72 36.74 -6.54
C ALA A 508 -2.90 36.67 -7.53
N ILE A 509 -3.98 36.01 -7.11
CA ILE A 509 -5.26 35.92 -7.83
C ILE A 509 -6.40 36.54 -7.01
N THR A 510 -7.49 36.83 -7.72
CA THR A 510 -8.81 37.12 -7.16
C THR A 510 -9.82 36.30 -7.95
N SER A 511 -10.52 35.39 -7.30
CA SER A 511 -11.44 34.45 -7.92
C SER A 511 -12.87 35.04 -7.98
N PRO A 512 -13.45 35.24 -9.17
CA PRO A 512 -14.83 35.75 -9.29
C PRO A 512 -15.89 34.68 -8.97
N ASP A 513 -15.51 33.40 -9.07
CA ASP A 513 -16.40 32.26 -8.94
C ASP A 513 -15.72 31.04 -8.30
N SER A 514 -16.55 30.02 -8.00
CA SER A 514 -16.11 28.77 -7.37
C SER A 514 -15.19 27.94 -8.28
N ALA A 515 -15.32 28.05 -9.61
CA ALA A 515 -14.52 27.27 -10.54
C ALA A 515 -13.07 27.78 -10.56
N THR A 516 -12.87 29.08 -10.71
CA THR A 516 -11.58 29.76 -10.66
C THR A 516 -10.86 29.49 -9.34
N ALA A 517 -11.58 29.61 -8.22
CA ALA A 517 -11.03 29.33 -6.90
C ALA A 517 -10.65 27.86 -6.72
N SER A 518 -11.50 26.93 -7.20
CA SER A 518 -11.24 25.49 -7.14
C SER A 518 -10.03 25.08 -7.97
N ASP A 519 -9.90 25.63 -9.17
CA ASP A 519 -8.81 25.34 -10.10
C ASP A 519 -7.47 25.87 -9.58
N SER A 520 -7.44 27.09 -9.02
CA SER A 520 -6.22 27.56 -8.36
C SER A 520 -5.93 26.82 -7.05
N LEU A 521 -6.93 26.37 -6.30
CA LEU A 521 -6.69 25.55 -5.11
C LEU A 521 -6.09 24.18 -5.49
N PHE A 522 -6.65 23.51 -6.49
CA PHE A 522 -6.15 22.24 -7.02
C PHE A 522 -4.70 22.38 -7.51
N ASP A 523 -4.38 23.41 -8.30
CA ASP A 523 -3.01 23.65 -8.77
C ASP A 523 -2.03 23.98 -7.63
N GLN A 524 -2.47 24.66 -6.56
CA GLN A 524 -1.60 24.86 -5.39
C GLN A 524 -1.45 23.62 -4.51
N ARG A 525 -2.51 22.80 -4.35
CA ARG A 525 -2.46 21.54 -3.60
C ARG A 525 -1.44 20.59 -4.21
N ARG A 526 -1.49 20.35 -5.52
CA ARG A 526 -0.54 19.45 -6.21
C ARG A 526 0.91 19.92 -6.15
N ARG A 527 1.16 21.23 -6.05
CA ARG A 527 2.51 21.81 -5.89
C ARG A 527 3.04 21.64 -4.46
N GLU A 528 2.20 21.97 -3.47
CA GLU A 528 2.59 21.94 -2.06
C GLU A 528 2.73 20.51 -1.50
N LEU A 529 1.91 19.59 -2.02
CA LEU A 529 1.74 18.20 -1.57
C LEU A 529 2.33 17.19 -2.57
N PHE A 530 3.18 17.66 -3.50
CA PHE A 530 3.84 16.85 -4.54
C PHE A 530 4.52 15.61 -3.93
N LEU A 531 4.16 14.42 -4.43
CA LEU A 531 4.61 13.10 -3.99
C LEU A 531 4.34 12.78 -2.50
N GLU A 532 3.34 13.41 -1.89
CA GLU A 532 2.86 13.11 -0.51
C GLU A 532 1.58 12.24 -0.50
N GLY A 533 1.22 11.64 -1.64
CA GLY A 533 0.11 10.70 -1.74
C GLY A 533 -1.29 11.33 -1.62
N GLN A 534 -1.45 12.62 -1.95
CA GLN A 534 -2.77 13.27 -1.93
C GLN A 534 -3.37 13.48 -3.33
N HIS A 535 -2.54 13.47 -4.38
CA HIS A 535 -2.97 13.95 -5.69
C HIS A 535 -4.07 13.10 -6.33
N LEU A 536 -4.08 11.79 -6.08
CA LEU A 536 -5.09 10.86 -6.60
C LEU A 536 -6.50 11.23 -6.16
N PHE A 537 -6.69 11.53 -4.88
CA PHE A 537 -8.01 11.90 -4.39
C PHE A 537 -8.36 13.37 -4.67
N ASP A 538 -7.36 14.24 -4.83
CA ASP A 538 -7.61 15.59 -5.38
C ASP A 538 -8.18 15.52 -6.80
N LEU A 539 -7.67 14.65 -7.68
CA LEU A 539 -8.27 14.46 -9.02
C LEU A 539 -9.74 14.01 -8.93
N ILE A 540 -10.04 13.03 -8.08
CA ILE A 540 -11.42 12.56 -7.86
C ILE A 540 -12.31 13.69 -7.31
N ARG A 541 -11.90 14.34 -6.22
CA ARG A 541 -12.74 15.29 -5.46
C ARG A 541 -12.93 16.64 -6.15
N PHE A 542 -11.97 17.07 -6.99
CA PHE A 542 -12.10 18.23 -7.87
C PHE A 542 -12.65 17.88 -9.28
N GLY A 543 -12.91 16.61 -9.58
CA GLY A 543 -13.41 16.17 -10.89
C GLY A 543 -12.44 16.43 -12.05
N LYS A 544 -11.13 16.33 -11.79
CA LYS A 544 -10.06 16.62 -12.76
C LYS A 544 -9.53 15.33 -13.39
N THR A 545 -9.27 15.38 -14.68
CA THR A 545 -8.61 14.30 -15.43
C THR A 545 -7.09 14.46 -15.39
N PRO A 546 -6.31 13.45 -14.98
CA PRO A 546 -4.85 13.52 -15.08
C PRO A 546 -4.39 13.48 -16.54
N SER A 547 -3.17 13.94 -16.76
CA SER A 547 -2.46 13.83 -18.05
C SER A 547 -1.58 12.57 -18.11
N PRO A 548 -1.53 11.82 -19.22
CA PRO A 548 -2.29 11.98 -20.47
C PRO A 548 -3.78 11.63 -20.34
N VAL A 549 -4.61 12.14 -21.25
CA VAL A 549 -6.06 11.84 -21.22
C VAL A 549 -6.36 10.39 -21.65
N ALA A 550 -7.49 9.86 -21.20
CA ALA A 550 -7.97 8.54 -21.63
C ALA A 550 -8.08 8.45 -23.17
N GLY A 551 -7.72 7.29 -23.73
CA GLY A 551 -7.60 7.05 -25.18
C GLY A 551 -6.25 7.44 -25.79
N THR A 552 -5.37 8.13 -25.05
CA THR A 552 -4.01 8.43 -25.53
C THR A 552 -3.20 7.13 -25.70
N PRO A 553 -2.43 6.92 -26.79
CA PRO A 553 -1.53 5.78 -26.92
C PRO A 553 -0.43 5.76 -25.85
N TYR A 554 -0.13 4.58 -25.31
CA TYR A 554 0.96 4.39 -24.35
C TYR A 554 2.22 3.84 -25.02
N GLN A 555 3.38 4.33 -24.59
CA GLN A 555 4.68 3.95 -25.18
C GLN A 555 5.01 2.46 -24.97
N GLY A 556 4.56 1.86 -23.86
CA GLY A 556 4.65 0.42 -23.61
C GLY A 556 3.57 -0.43 -24.29
N GLY A 557 2.69 0.17 -25.10
CA GLY A 557 1.56 -0.49 -25.75
C GLY A 557 0.22 -0.30 -25.02
N GLY A 558 -0.88 -0.33 -25.76
CA GLY A 558 -2.22 -0.04 -25.26
C GLY A 558 -2.56 1.46 -25.27
N VAL A 559 -3.63 1.83 -24.55
CA VAL A 559 -4.10 3.21 -24.40
C VAL A 559 -4.44 3.51 -22.94
N TYR A 560 -4.25 4.75 -22.51
CA TYR A 560 -4.66 5.21 -21.19
C TYR A 560 -6.18 5.04 -20.99
N GLY A 561 -6.59 4.48 -19.85
CA GLY A 561 -7.94 4.42 -19.34
C GLY A 561 -8.31 5.62 -18.45
N SER A 562 -9.42 5.48 -17.74
CA SER A 562 -10.03 6.54 -16.92
C SER A 562 -10.18 6.19 -15.43
N GLN A 563 -9.69 5.01 -15.00
CA GLN A 563 -9.80 4.60 -13.61
C GLN A 563 -8.94 5.50 -12.70
N LEU A 564 -9.53 6.09 -11.66
CA LEU A 564 -8.78 6.83 -10.62
C LEU A 564 -8.79 6.08 -9.28
N CYS A 565 -9.05 4.77 -9.30
CA CYS A 565 -9.06 3.95 -8.10
C CYS A 565 -8.67 2.51 -8.38
N LEU A 566 -8.06 1.91 -7.38
CA LEU A 566 -7.77 0.49 -7.33
C LEU A 566 -9.08 -0.27 -7.08
N PRO A 567 -9.42 -1.28 -7.90
CA PRO A 567 -10.57 -2.13 -7.61
C PRO A 567 -10.35 -2.94 -6.31
N LEU A 568 -11.43 -3.41 -5.69
CA LEU A 568 -11.33 -4.35 -4.57
C LEU A 568 -10.71 -5.68 -5.07
N PRO A 569 -9.56 -6.14 -4.52
CA PRO A 569 -8.87 -7.31 -5.04
C PRO A 569 -9.71 -8.59 -5.02
N ASP A 570 -9.53 -9.44 -6.03
CA ASP A 570 -10.18 -10.76 -6.08
C ASP A 570 -9.73 -11.66 -4.92
N VAL A 571 -8.49 -11.51 -4.46
CA VAL A 571 -7.96 -12.24 -3.29
C VAL A 571 -8.67 -11.90 -1.98
N GLU A 572 -9.27 -10.72 -1.83
CA GLU A 572 -10.11 -10.42 -0.66
C GLU A 572 -11.39 -11.24 -0.77
N LYS A 573 -12.07 -11.16 -1.92
CA LYS A 573 -13.35 -11.83 -2.17
C LYS A 573 -13.23 -13.34 -2.02
N GLN A 574 -12.18 -13.94 -2.59
CA GLN A 574 -11.92 -15.38 -2.54
C GLN A 574 -11.62 -15.91 -1.12
N ASN A 575 -11.11 -15.08 -0.21
CA ASN A 575 -10.76 -15.47 1.16
C ASN A 575 -11.78 -14.99 2.20
N ASN A 576 -12.91 -14.42 1.79
CA ASN A 576 -13.90 -13.82 2.67
C ASN A 576 -15.28 -14.48 2.47
N PRO A 577 -15.82 -15.17 3.49
CA PRO A 577 -17.07 -15.95 3.37
C PRO A 577 -18.33 -15.09 3.18
N ASN A 578 -18.23 -13.77 3.22
CA ASN A 578 -19.34 -12.87 2.87
C ASN A 578 -19.49 -12.66 1.35
N PHE A 579 -18.57 -13.18 0.53
CA PHE A 579 -18.67 -13.20 -0.93
C PHE A 579 -19.07 -14.60 -1.44
N PRO A 580 -19.90 -14.68 -2.50
CA PRO A 580 -20.42 -15.94 -3.05
C PRO A 580 -19.45 -16.69 -3.97
#